data_AF-A0AA86AMT4-F1
#
_entry.id   AF-A0AA86AMT4-F1
#
_cell.length_a   1.000
_cell.length_b   1.000
_cell.length_c   1.000
_cell.angle_alpha   90.00
_cell.angle_beta   90.00
_cell.angle_gamma   90.00
#
_symmetry.space_group_name_H-M   'P 1'
#
loop_
_entity.id
_entity.type
_entity.pdbx_description
1 polymer ?
#
loop_
_entity_poly.entity_id
_entity_poly.type
_entity_poly.pdbx_seq_one_letter_code
_entity_poly.pdbx_strand_id
1 'polypeptide(L)'
;MNFLYYVLATLLYLLALPYLLYLRFKPKYKDSIPARFFLKHNPSFSEGGIWFHACSFGEVRSLSPLIEKIDPSSLRLSVITQTGFHEACKHAKAEVRYLPFEIFLPFWIRKQKVLIVMEAELWPLLFIVAKAKGMRTVLLNARISDHSYASYQRFAWVYRWILSHIDLVLAQSEQDAQRLQHLGAKLVQVSGNIKMFGTYTLSHAYAKAEGKRVVVVASTHEGEEALILSHVNLLPNDQLVVVPRHPERFLNVGLFLSEYAQNQGKRYACLSKQPTLDADVILCDTMGELINLYAIADIVILGGSFVEGVGGHNPLEPAFFGVKLISGASIFNQKVLFEAVENSITCKIEDLKNIFDSIEDYPKSAISHRSDIAPLLEQILGS
;
A
#
# COMPACT_ATOMS: atom_id res chain seq x y z
N MET A 1 -20.43 -22.45 -18.05
CA MET A 1 -19.14 -21.75 -17.86
C MET A 1 -18.39 -22.28 -16.65
N ASN A 2 -18.99 -22.33 -15.45
CA ASN A 2 -18.34 -22.80 -14.22
C ASN A 2 -17.72 -24.20 -14.33
N PHE A 3 -18.47 -25.19 -14.83
CA PHE A 3 -17.96 -26.56 -15.01
C PHE A 3 -16.78 -26.62 -16.01
N LEU A 4 -16.92 -25.96 -17.16
CA LEU A 4 -15.86 -25.89 -18.18
C LEU A 4 -14.58 -25.26 -17.61
N TYR A 5 -14.74 -24.17 -16.85
CA TYR A 5 -13.63 -23.51 -16.16
C TYR A 5 -12.96 -24.46 -15.15
N TYR A 6 -13.74 -25.16 -14.33
CA TYR A 6 -13.21 -26.14 -13.37
C TYR A 6 -12.40 -27.25 -14.04
N VAL A 7 -12.92 -27.82 -15.13
CA VAL A 7 -12.23 -28.85 -15.91
C VAL A 7 -10.93 -28.30 -16.50
N LEU A 8 -10.96 -27.11 -17.11
CA LEU A 8 -9.76 -26.47 -17.66
C LEU A 8 -8.71 -26.17 -16.58
N ALA A 9 -9.12 -25.62 -15.44
CA ALA A 9 -8.23 -25.35 -14.32
C ALA A 9 -7.60 -26.64 -13.77
N THR A 10 -8.37 -27.74 -13.74
CA THR A 10 -7.87 -29.06 -13.33
C THR A 10 -6.85 -29.61 -14.32
N LEU A 11 -7.11 -29.51 -15.62
CA LEU A 11 -6.16 -29.93 -16.66
C LEU A 11 -4.86 -29.11 -16.57
N LEU A 12 -4.96 -27.78 -16.45
CA LEU A 12 -3.81 -26.90 -16.28
C LEU A 12 -3.01 -27.23 -15.02
N TYR A 13 -3.70 -27.54 -13.91
CA TYR A 13 -3.04 -27.97 -12.68
C TYR A 13 -2.25 -29.28 -12.89
N LEU A 14 -2.86 -30.29 -13.52
CA LEU A 14 -2.20 -31.57 -13.79
C LEU A 14 -0.96 -31.39 -14.67
N LEU A 15 -1.05 -30.54 -15.70
CA LEU A 15 0.09 -30.20 -16.56
C LEU A 15 1.19 -29.43 -15.81
N ALA A 16 0.81 -28.57 -14.86
CA ALA A 16 1.75 -27.80 -14.06
C ALA A 16 2.40 -28.59 -12.92
N LEU A 17 1.93 -29.80 -12.60
CA LEU A 17 2.41 -30.59 -11.44
C LEU A 17 3.94 -30.76 -11.38
N PRO A 18 4.66 -31.15 -12.45
CA PRO A 18 6.11 -31.31 -12.40
C PRO A 18 6.81 -30.00 -12.02
N TYR A 19 6.33 -28.89 -12.56
CA TYR A 19 6.86 -27.56 -12.27
C TYR A 19 6.54 -27.11 -10.83
N LEU A 20 5.32 -27.35 -10.36
CA LEU A 20 4.93 -27.07 -8.96
C LEU A 20 5.75 -27.89 -7.96
N LEU A 21 6.02 -29.16 -8.27
CA LEU A 21 6.89 -30.03 -7.47
C LEU A 21 8.33 -29.51 -7.43
N TYR A 22 8.84 -28.95 -8.53
CA TYR A 22 10.14 -28.28 -8.54
C TYR A 22 10.13 -26.99 -7.70
N LEU A 23 9.11 -26.14 -7.87
CA LEU A 23 9.03 -24.84 -7.18
C LEU A 23 8.99 -24.97 -5.66
N ARG A 24 8.42 -26.05 -5.12
CA ARG A 24 8.35 -26.28 -3.66
C ARG A 24 9.73 -26.31 -2.98
N PHE A 25 10.80 -26.58 -3.73
CA PHE A 25 12.17 -26.61 -3.21
C PHE A 25 12.84 -25.23 -3.17
N LYS A 26 12.23 -24.21 -3.79
CA LYS A 26 12.75 -22.84 -3.76
C LYS A 26 12.40 -22.19 -2.41
N PRO A 27 13.34 -21.49 -1.74
CA PRO A 27 13.11 -20.89 -0.42
C PRO A 27 11.85 -20.00 -0.36
N LYS A 28 11.61 -19.19 -1.39
CA LYS A 28 10.45 -18.28 -1.50
C LYS A 28 9.09 -19.00 -1.49
N TYR A 29 9.06 -20.27 -1.87
CA TYR A 29 7.84 -21.03 -2.14
C TYR A 29 7.70 -22.27 -1.25
N LYS A 30 8.61 -22.42 -0.28
CA LYS A 30 8.75 -23.61 0.56
C LYS A 30 7.44 -24.00 1.25
N ASP A 31 6.68 -23.01 1.71
CA ASP A 31 5.43 -23.24 2.43
C ASP A 31 4.19 -22.94 1.58
N SER A 32 4.23 -21.89 0.76
CA SER A 32 3.07 -21.48 -0.05
C SER A 32 2.68 -22.52 -1.11
N ILE A 33 3.62 -23.11 -1.85
CA ILE A 33 3.28 -24.08 -2.89
C ILE A 33 2.69 -25.37 -2.30
N PRO A 34 3.31 -26.02 -1.28
CA PRO A 34 2.71 -27.18 -0.63
C PRO A 34 1.32 -26.92 -0.04
N ALA A 35 1.12 -25.76 0.60
CA ALA A 35 -0.17 -25.43 1.21
C ALA A 35 -1.27 -25.16 0.16
N ARG A 36 -0.95 -24.44 -0.92
CA ARG A 36 -1.93 -24.03 -1.93
C ARG A 36 -2.29 -25.13 -2.91
N PHE A 37 -1.28 -25.85 -3.40
CA PHE A 37 -1.43 -26.78 -4.52
C PHE A 37 -1.51 -28.24 -4.07
N PHE A 38 -1.29 -28.53 -2.78
CA PHE A 38 -1.34 -29.89 -2.22
C PHE A 38 -2.04 -29.95 -0.85
N LEU A 39 -2.63 -28.85 -0.38
CA LEU A 39 -3.32 -28.73 0.91
C LEU A 39 -2.46 -29.12 2.14
N LYS A 40 -1.14 -29.15 2.01
CA LYS A 40 -0.25 -29.57 3.10
C LYS A 40 -0.36 -28.57 4.27
N HIS A 41 -0.78 -29.06 5.44
CA HIS A 41 -1.01 -28.27 6.65
C HIS A 41 -1.93 -27.06 6.45
N ASN A 42 -2.89 -27.15 5.52
CA ASN A 42 -3.76 -26.03 5.17
C ASN A 42 -5.24 -26.39 5.36
N PRO A 43 -5.70 -26.60 6.61
CA PRO A 43 -7.09 -26.98 6.87
C PRO A 43 -8.05 -25.85 6.50
N SER A 44 -9.30 -26.18 6.20
CA SER A 44 -10.37 -25.20 6.01
C SER A 44 -10.49 -24.24 7.21
N PHE A 45 -11.01 -23.04 6.95
CA PHE A 45 -11.49 -22.17 8.01
C PHE A 45 -12.68 -22.79 8.76
N SER A 46 -12.83 -22.44 10.04
CA SER A 46 -14.09 -22.65 10.75
C SER A 46 -15.23 -21.83 10.13
N GLU A 47 -16.49 -22.20 10.39
CA GLU A 47 -17.66 -21.57 9.78
C GLU A 47 -18.04 -20.23 10.43
N GLY A 48 -18.76 -19.39 9.68
CA GLY A 48 -19.42 -18.20 10.23
C GLY A 48 -18.53 -16.98 10.51
N GLY A 49 -17.29 -16.97 10.00
CA GLY A 49 -16.36 -15.85 10.12
C GLY A 49 -16.57 -14.73 9.10
N ILE A 50 -15.73 -13.70 9.20
CA ILE A 50 -15.54 -12.63 8.21
C ILE A 50 -14.22 -12.92 7.50
N TRP A 51 -14.29 -13.25 6.22
CA TRP A 51 -13.13 -13.73 5.48
C TRP A 51 -12.54 -12.65 4.57
N PHE A 52 -11.31 -12.23 4.86
CA PHE A 52 -10.51 -11.40 3.96
C PHE A 52 -9.49 -12.24 3.19
N HIS A 53 -9.39 -11.96 1.90
CA HIS A 53 -8.32 -12.46 1.05
C HIS A 53 -7.41 -11.32 0.58
N ALA A 54 -6.12 -11.44 0.90
CA ALA A 54 -5.05 -10.53 0.48
C ALA A 54 -3.85 -11.34 -0.01
N CYS A 55 -3.45 -11.16 -1.27
CA CYS A 55 -2.40 -11.95 -1.93
C CYS A 55 -1.01 -11.71 -1.31
N SER A 56 -0.69 -10.45 -1.03
CA SER A 56 0.66 -9.98 -0.73
C SER A 56 0.82 -9.35 0.67
N PHE A 57 2.07 -9.16 1.10
CA PHE A 57 2.41 -8.42 2.32
C PHE A 57 1.79 -7.02 2.36
N GLY A 58 1.89 -6.27 1.24
CA GLY A 58 1.38 -4.91 1.16
C GLY A 58 -0.14 -4.84 1.30
N GLU A 59 -0.84 -5.83 0.76
CA GLU A 59 -2.29 -5.96 0.88
C GLU A 59 -2.73 -6.26 2.31
N VAL A 60 -2.08 -7.25 2.96
CA VAL A 60 -2.38 -7.57 4.38
C VAL A 60 -2.18 -6.36 5.27
N ARG A 61 -1.07 -5.63 5.11
CA ARG A 61 -0.80 -4.41 5.88
C ARG A 61 -1.81 -3.29 5.61
N SER A 62 -2.30 -3.20 4.38
CA SER A 62 -3.31 -2.20 4.00
C SER A 62 -4.69 -2.54 4.59
N LEU A 63 -4.95 -3.82 4.93
CA LEU A 63 -6.17 -4.25 5.62
C LEU A 63 -6.15 -4.03 7.13
N SER A 64 -4.97 -3.82 7.75
CA SER A 64 -4.83 -3.71 9.22
C SER A 64 -5.86 -2.77 9.87
N PRO A 65 -6.11 -1.54 9.36
CA PRO A 65 -7.09 -0.64 9.97
C PRO A 65 -8.53 -1.19 10.00
N LEU A 66 -8.86 -2.10 9.08
CA LEU A 66 -10.17 -2.71 8.93
C LEU A 66 -10.31 -3.94 9.82
N ILE A 67 -9.32 -4.82 9.79
CA ILE A 67 -9.35 -6.09 10.51
C ILE A 67 -9.15 -5.93 12.02
N GLU A 68 -8.49 -4.85 12.45
CA GLU A 68 -8.33 -4.51 13.87
C GLU A 68 -9.65 -4.11 14.56
N LYS A 69 -10.65 -3.67 13.78
CA LYS A 69 -12.00 -3.38 14.30
C LYS A 69 -12.91 -4.60 14.38
N ILE A 70 -12.45 -5.76 13.91
CA ILE A 70 -13.23 -7.00 13.88
C ILE A 70 -12.81 -7.88 15.05
N ASP A 71 -13.78 -8.54 15.70
CA ASP A 71 -13.46 -9.53 16.73
C ASP A 71 -12.52 -10.59 16.13
N PRO A 72 -11.28 -10.72 16.64
CA PRO A 72 -10.32 -11.66 16.08
C PRO A 72 -10.81 -13.10 16.00
N SER A 73 -11.72 -13.52 16.90
CA SER A 73 -12.32 -14.86 16.88
C SER A 73 -13.13 -15.14 15.60
N SER A 74 -13.67 -14.10 14.99
CA SER A 74 -14.46 -14.14 13.75
C SER A 74 -13.61 -13.92 12.49
N LEU A 75 -12.36 -13.49 12.64
CA LEU A 75 -11.50 -13.09 11.52
C LEU A 75 -10.87 -14.31 10.82
N ARG A 76 -11.04 -14.39 9.50
CA ARG A 76 -10.39 -15.37 8.63
C ARG A 76 -9.54 -14.63 7.60
N LEU A 77 -8.25 -14.96 7.50
CA LEU A 77 -7.32 -14.32 6.58
C LEU A 77 -6.72 -15.37 5.65
N SER A 78 -6.92 -15.22 4.34
CA SER A 78 -6.22 -16.05 3.35
C SER A 78 -5.22 -15.25 2.54
N VAL A 79 -4.04 -15.84 2.32
CA VAL A 79 -2.95 -15.21 1.58
C VAL A 79 -2.36 -16.12 0.51
N ILE A 80 -1.55 -15.56 -0.39
CA ILE A 80 -0.84 -16.34 -1.41
C ILE A 80 0.66 -16.41 -1.11
N THR A 81 1.25 -15.29 -0.70
CA THR A 81 2.69 -15.16 -0.46
C THR A 81 3.09 -15.55 0.96
N GLN A 82 4.32 -16.07 1.12
CA GLN A 82 4.87 -16.40 2.44
C GLN A 82 5.08 -15.16 3.31
N THR A 83 5.49 -14.04 2.72
CA THR A 83 5.60 -12.76 3.41
C THR A 83 4.24 -12.22 3.85
N GLY A 84 3.21 -12.36 3.01
CA GLY A 84 1.83 -12.07 3.40
C GLY A 84 1.34 -12.93 4.56
N PHE A 85 1.71 -14.22 4.58
CA PHE A 85 1.35 -15.13 5.67
C PHE A 85 1.97 -14.71 7.00
N HIS A 86 3.26 -14.39 7.02
CA HIS A 86 3.93 -13.90 8.22
C HIS A 86 3.32 -12.59 8.74
N GLU A 87 2.93 -11.69 7.83
CA GLU A 87 2.24 -10.44 8.22
C GLU A 87 0.86 -10.74 8.83
N ALA A 88 0.07 -11.60 8.18
CA ALA A 88 -1.26 -11.96 8.66
C ALA A 88 -1.20 -12.66 10.03
N CYS A 89 -0.17 -13.46 10.29
CA CYS A 89 0.02 -14.14 11.58
C CYS A 89 0.31 -13.21 12.76
N LYS A 90 0.67 -11.93 12.52
CA LYS A 90 0.78 -10.95 13.62
C LYS A 90 -0.55 -10.69 14.32
N HIS A 91 -1.67 -11.00 13.65
CA HIS A 91 -3.01 -10.96 14.24
C HIS A 91 -3.29 -12.27 14.99
N ALA A 92 -2.75 -12.39 16.21
CA ALA A 92 -2.59 -13.63 16.99
C ALA A 92 -3.83 -14.51 17.21
N LYS A 93 -5.05 -13.98 17.01
CA LYS A 93 -6.32 -14.71 17.19
C LYS A 93 -7.06 -14.98 15.87
N ALA A 94 -6.57 -14.47 14.75
CA ALA A 94 -7.15 -14.73 13.43
C ALA A 94 -6.78 -16.14 12.94
N GLU A 95 -7.70 -16.81 12.25
CA GLU A 95 -7.30 -17.98 11.48
C GLU A 95 -6.62 -17.52 10.19
N VAL A 96 -5.34 -17.85 10.03
CA VAL A 96 -4.57 -17.53 8.83
C VAL A 96 -4.33 -18.79 8.01
N ARG A 97 -4.59 -18.72 6.70
CA ARG A 97 -4.39 -19.84 5.75
C ARG A 97 -3.76 -19.35 4.47
N TYR A 98 -3.15 -20.27 3.72
CA TYR A 98 -2.88 -20.01 2.32
C TYR A 98 -4.14 -20.28 1.51
N LEU A 99 -4.51 -19.41 0.55
CA LEU A 99 -5.64 -19.67 -0.34
C LEU A 99 -5.30 -20.84 -1.27
N PRO A 100 -6.01 -21.99 -1.17
CA PRO A 100 -5.77 -23.10 -2.07
C PRO A 100 -5.94 -22.74 -3.54
N PHE A 101 -5.27 -23.48 -4.41
CA PHE A 101 -5.54 -23.37 -5.83
C PHE A 101 -7.02 -23.70 -6.12
N GLU A 102 -7.58 -23.04 -7.11
CA GLU A 102 -9.04 -22.93 -7.28
C GLU A 102 -9.78 -24.27 -7.38
N ILE A 103 -9.12 -25.32 -7.89
CA ILE A 103 -9.70 -26.67 -7.99
C ILE A 103 -10.03 -27.28 -6.62
N PHE A 104 -9.35 -26.83 -5.56
CA PHE A 104 -9.54 -27.31 -4.20
C PHE A 104 -10.66 -26.55 -3.45
N LEU A 105 -11.04 -25.36 -3.93
CA LEU A 105 -11.98 -24.48 -3.23
C LEU A 105 -13.38 -25.07 -3.02
N PRO A 106 -13.98 -25.84 -3.95
CA PRO A 106 -15.33 -26.40 -3.74
C PRO A 106 -15.47 -27.25 -2.46
N PHE A 107 -14.41 -27.94 -2.06
CA PHE A 107 -14.39 -28.79 -0.86
C PHE A 107 -13.62 -28.19 0.31
N TRP A 108 -12.72 -27.25 0.05
CA TRP A 108 -12.00 -26.54 1.11
C TRP A 108 -12.83 -25.41 1.74
N ILE A 109 -13.65 -24.69 0.98
CA ILE A 109 -14.41 -23.55 1.51
C ILE A 109 -15.56 -24.03 2.42
N ARG A 110 -15.62 -23.50 3.63
CA ARG A 110 -16.77 -23.58 4.55
C ARG A 110 -17.57 -22.28 4.52
N LYS A 111 -18.87 -22.33 4.87
CA LYS A 111 -19.74 -21.15 4.82
C LYS A 111 -19.25 -20.09 5.80
N GLN A 112 -19.04 -18.87 5.31
CA GLN A 112 -18.72 -17.69 6.12
C GLN A 112 -19.87 -16.68 6.05
N LYS A 113 -19.80 -15.59 6.82
CA LYS A 113 -20.77 -14.49 6.70
C LYS A 113 -20.55 -13.70 5.41
N VAL A 114 -19.29 -13.38 5.14
CA VAL A 114 -18.87 -12.58 3.99
C VAL A 114 -17.47 -12.99 3.54
N LEU A 115 -17.22 -12.94 2.23
CA LEU A 115 -15.90 -12.99 1.61
C LEU A 115 -15.58 -11.59 1.07
N ILE A 116 -14.46 -11.03 1.51
CA ILE A 116 -13.87 -9.78 1.03
C ILE A 116 -12.57 -10.11 0.33
N VAL A 117 -12.46 -9.76 -0.96
CA VAL A 117 -11.25 -9.97 -1.75
C VAL A 117 -10.62 -8.62 -2.07
N MET A 118 -9.31 -8.51 -1.86
CA MET A 118 -8.59 -7.26 -2.08
C MET A 118 -8.10 -7.10 -3.52
N GLU A 119 -8.15 -5.86 -4.03
CA GLU A 119 -7.67 -5.43 -5.35
C GLU A 119 -8.22 -6.28 -6.51
N ALA A 120 -7.35 -6.83 -7.36
CA ALA A 120 -7.71 -7.49 -8.63
C ALA A 120 -7.49 -9.02 -8.58
N GLU A 121 -7.63 -9.64 -7.41
CA GLU A 121 -7.54 -11.10 -7.23
C GLU A 121 -8.84 -11.80 -7.65
N LEU A 122 -9.21 -11.64 -8.92
CA LEU A 122 -10.45 -12.14 -9.53
C LEU A 122 -10.43 -13.65 -9.83
N TRP A 123 -10.24 -14.48 -8.80
CA TRP A 123 -10.27 -15.95 -8.88
C TRP A 123 -11.73 -16.43 -9.05
N PRO A 124 -12.14 -16.96 -10.22
CA PRO A 124 -13.55 -17.27 -10.48
C PRO A 124 -14.19 -18.25 -9.49
N LEU A 125 -13.54 -19.37 -9.19
CA LEU A 125 -14.06 -20.39 -8.28
C LEU A 125 -14.11 -19.91 -6.84
N LEU A 126 -13.29 -18.94 -6.45
CA LEU A 126 -13.40 -18.31 -5.13
C LEU A 126 -14.77 -17.62 -4.96
N PHE A 127 -15.16 -16.77 -5.90
CA PHE A 127 -16.45 -16.09 -5.86
C PHE A 127 -17.63 -17.03 -6.11
N ILE A 128 -17.50 -17.94 -7.08
CA ILE A 128 -18.56 -18.89 -7.43
C ILE A 128 -18.90 -19.81 -6.25
N VAL A 129 -17.89 -20.40 -5.60
CA VAL A 129 -18.10 -21.30 -4.45
C VAL A 129 -18.63 -20.53 -3.26
N ALA A 130 -18.14 -19.31 -3.00
CA ALA A 130 -18.65 -18.45 -1.93
C ALA A 130 -20.14 -18.13 -2.14
N LYS A 131 -20.54 -17.69 -3.34
CA LYS A 131 -21.95 -17.45 -3.68
C LYS A 131 -22.80 -18.71 -3.57
N ALA A 132 -22.30 -19.85 -4.04
CA ALA A 132 -23.02 -21.13 -3.94
C ALA A 132 -23.27 -21.57 -2.48
N LYS A 133 -22.41 -21.15 -1.54
CA LYS A 133 -22.57 -21.38 -0.09
C LYS A 133 -23.39 -20.30 0.62
N GLY A 134 -23.95 -19.34 -0.13
CA GLY A 134 -24.79 -18.26 0.40
C GLY A 134 -24.02 -17.16 1.14
N MET A 135 -22.76 -16.95 0.77
CA MET A 135 -21.92 -15.89 1.33
C MET A 135 -22.16 -14.58 0.56
N ARG A 136 -22.12 -13.44 1.26
CA ARG A 136 -21.97 -12.13 0.61
C ARG A 136 -20.55 -12.03 0.06
N THR A 137 -20.38 -11.50 -1.15
CA THR A 137 -19.06 -11.34 -1.78
C THR A 137 -18.75 -9.88 -2.08
N VAL A 138 -17.59 -9.42 -1.64
CA VAL A 138 -17.15 -8.03 -1.77
C VAL A 138 -15.79 -7.98 -2.44
N LEU A 139 -15.64 -7.12 -3.44
CA LEU A 139 -14.34 -6.75 -4.00
C LEU A 139 -13.93 -5.39 -3.42
N LEU A 140 -12.89 -5.38 -2.59
CA LEU A 140 -12.43 -4.22 -1.84
C LEU A 140 -11.20 -3.60 -2.49
N ASN A 141 -11.15 -2.26 -2.50
CA ASN A 141 -10.02 -1.51 -3.03
C ASN A 141 -9.77 -1.83 -4.53
N ALA A 142 -10.84 -2.04 -5.29
CA ALA A 142 -10.80 -2.46 -6.68
C ALA A 142 -10.24 -1.35 -7.58
N ARG A 143 -9.32 -1.71 -8.47
CA ARG A 143 -8.72 -0.81 -9.46
C ARG A 143 -8.46 -1.52 -10.77
N ILE A 144 -8.52 -0.78 -11.87
CA ILE A 144 -8.14 -1.25 -13.20
C ILE A 144 -7.23 -0.20 -13.83
N SER A 145 -5.94 -0.53 -13.97
CA SER A 145 -4.98 0.35 -14.63
C SER A 145 -5.28 0.52 -16.12
N ASP A 146 -4.82 1.64 -16.69
CA ASP A 146 -5.00 1.97 -18.11
C ASP A 146 -4.47 0.85 -19.02
N HIS A 147 -3.27 0.33 -18.70
CA HIS A 147 -2.62 -0.74 -19.45
C HIS A 147 -3.46 -2.03 -19.45
N SER A 148 -4.08 -2.38 -18.33
CA SER A 148 -4.86 -3.61 -18.21
C SER A 148 -6.27 -3.46 -18.79
N TYR A 149 -6.82 -2.24 -18.86
CA TYR A 149 -8.21 -2.02 -19.24
C TYR A 149 -8.53 -2.53 -20.65
N ALA A 150 -7.63 -2.31 -21.63
CA ALA A 150 -7.82 -2.82 -22.99
C ALA A 150 -7.91 -4.36 -23.04
N SER A 151 -7.06 -5.04 -22.26
CA SER A 151 -7.11 -6.51 -22.13
C SER A 151 -8.40 -6.97 -21.45
N TYR A 152 -8.87 -6.24 -20.44
CA TYR A 152 -10.12 -6.53 -19.74
C TYR A 152 -11.32 -6.41 -20.68
N GLN A 153 -11.36 -5.37 -21.52
CA GLN A 153 -12.39 -5.19 -22.53
C GLN A 153 -12.39 -6.33 -23.56
N ARG A 154 -11.21 -6.78 -24.02
CA ARG A 154 -11.10 -7.90 -24.98
C ARG A 154 -11.74 -9.20 -24.45
N PHE A 155 -11.66 -9.42 -23.13
CA PHE A 155 -12.26 -10.57 -22.45
C PHE A 155 -13.44 -10.19 -21.56
N ALA A 156 -14.18 -9.13 -21.92
CA ALA A 156 -15.23 -8.56 -21.09
C ALA A 156 -16.30 -9.60 -20.68
N TRP A 157 -16.56 -10.61 -21.51
CA TRP A 157 -17.49 -11.69 -21.18
C TRP A 157 -17.02 -12.56 -19.99
N VAL A 158 -15.70 -12.78 -19.85
CA VAL A 158 -15.11 -13.51 -18.70
C VAL A 158 -15.23 -12.66 -17.44
N TYR A 159 -14.85 -11.39 -17.52
CA TYR A 159 -14.93 -10.48 -16.37
C TYR A 159 -16.38 -10.26 -15.94
N ARG A 160 -17.31 -10.09 -16.88
CA ARG A 160 -18.75 -10.02 -16.60
C ARG A 160 -19.26 -11.25 -15.86
N TRP A 161 -18.79 -12.43 -16.26
CA TRP A 161 -19.11 -13.67 -15.57
C TRP A 161 -18.59 -13.69 -14.14
N ILE A 162 -17.31 -13.36 -13.92
CA ILE A 162 -16.72 -13.31 -12.57
C ILE A 162 -17.45 -12.27 -11.71
N LEU A 163 -17.61 -11.05 -12.22
CA LEU A 163 -18.27 -9.92 -11.55
C LEU A 163 -19.74 -10.21 -11.23
N SER A 164 -20.42 -11.09 -11.99
CA SER A 164 -21.79 -11.52 -11.68
C SER A 164 -21.90 -12.29 -10.36
N HIS A 165 -20.79 -12.79 -9.84
CA HIS A 165 -20.68 -13.45 -8.54
C HIS A 165 -20.17 -12.52 -7.42
N ILE A 166 -20.09 -11.22 -7.67
CA ILE A 166 -19.67 -10.21 -6.69
C ILE A 166 -20.87 -9.33 -6.35
N ASP A 167 -21.23 -9.26 -5.07
CA ASP A 167 -22.40 -8.50 -4.60
C ASP A 167 -22.12 -7.00 -4.48
N LEU A 168 -20.91 -6.62 -4.08
CA LEU A 168 -20.49 -5.24 -3.90
C LEU A 168 -19.05 -5.06 -4.38
N VAL A 169 -18.80 -4.01 -5.16
CA VAL A 169 -17.47 -3.59 -5.58
C VAL A 169 -17.17 -2.21 -5.02
N LEU A 170 -16.10 -2.10 -4.25
CA LEU A 170 -15.60 -0.86 -3.66
C LEU A 170 -14.37 -0.40 -4.44
N ALA A 171 -14.57 0.55 -5.35
CA ALA A 171 -13.57 1.06 -6.26
C ALA A 171 -12.73 2.18 -5.62
N GLN A 172 -11.47 2.31 -6.06
CA GLN A 172 -10.56 3.33 -5.55
C GLN A 172 -10.86 4.74 -6.08
N SER A 173 -11.36 4.85 -7.31
CA SER A 173 -11.66 6.13 -7.96
C SER A 173 -12.95 6.04 -8.78
N GLU A 174 -13.50 7.20 -9.16
CA GLU A 174 -14.62 7.28 -10.10
C GLU A 174 -14.29 6.63 -11.45
N GLN A 175 -13.05 6.79 -11.92
CA GLN A 175 -12.60 6.16 -13.15
C GLN A 175 -12.62 4.63 -13.04
N ASP A 176 -12.12 4.08 -11.93
CA ASP A 176 -12.17 2.63 -11.68
C ASP A 176 -13.61 2.13 -11.61
N ALA A 177 -14.50 2.89 -10.95
CA ALA A 177 -15.91 2.54 -10.84
C ALA A 177 -16.58 2.42 -12.21
N GLN A 178 -16.39 3.42 -13.08
CA GLN A 178 -16.90 3.40 -14.45
C GLN A 178 -16.36 2.20 -15.25
N ARG A 179 -15.05 1.91 -15.13
CA ARG A 179 -14.42 0.76 -15.79
C ARG A 179 -15.02 -0.57 -15.34
N LEU A 180 -15.20 -0.75 -14.04
CA LEU A 180 -15.77 -1.96 -13.44
C LEU A 180 -17.25 -2.13 -13.83
N GLN A 181 -18.03 -1.05 -13.86
CA GLN A 181 -19.42 -1.06 -14.34
C GLN A 181 -19.49 -1.47 -15.82
N HIS A 182 -18.64 -0.91 -16.69
CA HIS A 182 -18.56 -1.30 -18.10
C HIS A 182 -18.23 -2.79 -18.30
N LEU A 183 -17.44 -3.38 -17.40
CA LEU A 183 -17.12 -4.81 -17.43
C LEU A 183 -18.24 -5.70 -16.88
N GLY A 184 -19.28 -5.13 -16.27
CA GLY A 184 -20.48 -5.83 -15.83
C GLY A 184 -20.63 -5.98 -14.32
N ALA A 185 -19.86 -5.24 -13.51
CA ALA A 185 -20.14 -5.12 -12.08
C ALA A 185 -21.47 -4.38 -11.86
N LYS A 186 -22.34 -4.92 -11.01
CA LYS A 186 -23.70 -4.39 -10.82
C LYS A 186 -23.76 -3.28 -9.79
N LEU A 187 -23.21 -3.52 -8.60
CA LEU A 187 -23.19 -2.55 -7.50
C LEU A 187 -21.74 -2.11 -7.27
N VAL A 188 -21.43 -0.91 -7.72
CA VAL A 188 -20.10 -0.31 -7.59
C VAL A 188 -20.22 1.01 -6.84
N GLN A 189 -19.40 1.17 -5.81
CA GLN A 189 -19.30 2.39 -4.99
C GLN A 189 -17.84 2.82 -4.93
N VAL A 190 -17.60 4.13 -4.86
CA VAL A 190 -16.25 4.66 -4.67
C VAL A 190 -15.98 4.82 -3.17
N SER A 191 -14.96 4.12 -2.68
CA SER A 191 -14.54 4.17 -1.27
C SER A 191 -13.17 4.81 -1.07
N GLY A 192 -12.50 5.19 -2.17
CA GLY A 192 -11.10 5.61 -2.13
C GLY A 192 -10.14 4.44 -1.86
N ASN A 193 -8.86 4.77 -1.66
CA ASN A 193 -7.84 3.77 -1.36
C ASN A 193 -7.84 3.43 0.14
N ILE A 194 -7.87 2.14 0.49
CA ILE A 194 -7.93 1.73 1.90
C ILE A 194 -6.72 2.21 2.74
N LYS A 195 -5.58 2.51 2.10
CA LYS A 195 -4.41 3.07 2.78
C LYS A 195 -4.66 4.43 3.43
N MET A 196 -5.70 5.16 3.01
CA MET A 196 -6.10 6.44 3.61
C MET A 196 -6.56 6.29 5.07
N PHE A 197 -7.05 5.10 5.45
CA PHE A 197 -7.48 4.81 6.83
C PHE A 197 -6.31 4.36 7.73
N GLY A 198 -5.09 4.37 7.21
CA GLY A 198 -3.89 4.02 7.98
C GLY A 198 -3.70 4.95 9.17
N THR A 199 -3.42 4.38 10.33
CA THR A 199 -2.94 5.11 11.50
C THR A 199 -1.44 4.93 11.63
N TYR A 200 -0.73 6.01 11.91
CA TYR A 200 0.71 5.98 12.12
C TYR A 200 1.05 6.22 13.59
N THR A 201 1.71 5.26 14.21
CA THR A 201 2.20 5.35 15.59
C THR A 201 3.68 5.68 15.59
N LEU A 202 4.07 6.54 16.53
CA LEU A 202 5.48 6.91 16.70
C LEU A 202 6.20 5.79 17.44
N SER A 203 7.30 5.30 16.87
CA SER A 203 8.20 4.40 17.59
C SER A 203 9.19 5.18 18.45
N HIS A 204 9.47 6.42 18.09
CA HIS A 204 10.34 7.33 18.81
C HIS A 204 9.82 8.76 18.70
N ALA A 205 9.83 9.50 19.80
CA ALA A 205 9.41 10.89 19.84
C ALA A 205 10.63 11.80 19.79
N TYR A 206 10.95 12.35 18.62
CA TYR A 206 11.99 13.36 18.48
C TYR A 206 11.52 14.70 19.05
N ALA A 207 12.41 15.39 19.75
CA ALA A 207 12.18 16.77 20.18
C ALA A 207 12.54 17.72 19.04
N LYS A 208 11.57 18.53 18.60
CA LYS A 208 11.82 19.67 17.72
C LYS A 208 12.46 20.80 18.51
N ALA A 209 13.62 21.28 18.07
CA ALA A 209 14.28 22.42 18.70
C ALA A 209 13.41 23.68 18.59
N GLU A 210 13.34 24.46 19.67
CA GLU A 210 12.54 25.69 19.71
C GLU A 210 13.02 26.70 18.65
N GLY A 211 12.07 27.32 17.94
CA GLY A 211 12.34 28.30 16.89
C GLY A 211 12.94 27.73 15.58
N LYS A 212 13.25 26.42 15.53
CA LYS A 212 13.71 25.76 14.29
C LYS A 212 12.52 25.31 13.45
N ARG A 213 12.65 25.46 12.13
CA ARG A 213 11.71 24.88 11.15
C ARG A 213 12.35 23.61 10.59
N VAL A 214 11.65 22.49 10.63
CA VAL A 214 12.18 21.18 10.22
C VAL A 214 11.74 20.89 8.79
N VAL A 215 12.73 20.77 7.90
CA VAL A 215 12.55 20.43 6.48
C VAL A 215 13.01 19.00 6.26
N VAL A 216 12.09 18.10 5.94
CA VAL A 216 12.40 16.70 5.67
C VAL A 216 12.39 16.44 4.17
N VAL A 217 13.53 16.07 3.61
CA VAL A 217 13.65 15.56 2.24
C VAL A 217 13.59 14.04 2.29
N ALA A 218 12.42 13.49 1.98
CA ALA A 218 12.04 12.13 2.31
C ALA A 218 12.07 11.17 1.12
N SER A 219 12.53 9.95 1.36
CA SER A 219 12.51 8.84 0.39
C SER A 219 13.19 9.18 -0.94
N THR A 220 14.37 9.79 -0.89
CA THR A 220 15.09 10.23 -2.09
C THR A 220 15.74 9.08 -2.87
N HIS A 221 15.82 9.26 -4.19
CA HIS A 221 16.52 8.41 -5.15
C HIS A 221 17.80 9.04 -5.67
N GLU A 222 18.58 8.25 -6.42
CA GLU A 222 19.84 8.70 -6.99
C GLU A 222 19.67 9.96 -7.83
N GLY A 223 20.48 10.98 -7.52
CA GLY A 223 20.43 12.30 -8.16
C GLY A 223 19.45 13.28 -7.53
N GLU A 224 18.43 12.83 -6.77
CA GLU A 224 17.42 13.75 -6.21
C GLU A 224 17.97 14.63 -5.09
N GLU A 225 18.90 14.14 -4.25
CA GLU A 225 19.40 14.94 -3.14
C GLU A 225 20.10 16.22 -3.62
N ALA A 226 21.02 16.09 -4.58
CA ALA A 226 21.71 17.23 -5.17
C ALA A 226 20.76 18.14 -5.96
N LEU A 227 19.81 17.53 -6.68
CA LEU A 227 18.84 18.26 -7.49
C LEU A 227 17.90 19.11 -6.63
N ILE A 228 17.34 18.53 -5.57
CA ILE A 228 16.47 19.22 -4.62
C ILE A 228 17.25 20.31 -3.88
N LEU A 229 18.42 19.97 -3.30
CA LEU A 229 19.19 20.92 -2.48
C LEU A 229 19.76 22.11 -3.27
N SER A 230 19.90 22.00 -4.59
CA SER A 230 20.27 23.13 -5.45
C SER A 230 19.10 24.08 -5.75
N HIS A 231 17.85 23.68 -5.47
CA HIS A 231 16.64 24.46 -5.75
C HIS A 231 15.89 24.91 -4.50
N VAL A 232 16.37 24.60 -3.28
CA VAL A 232 15.75 25.05 -2.03
C VAL A 232 16.64 26.06 -1.31
N ASN A 233 16.05 27.20 -0.92
CA ASN A 233 16.76 28.20 -0.12
C ASN A 233 16.45 27.98 1.35
N LEU A 234 17.28 27.17 2.03
CA LEU A 234 17.12 26.95 3.46
C LEU A 234 17.35 28.24 4.26
N LEU A 235 16.40 28.59 5.12
CA LEU A 235 16.51 29.71 6.04
C LEU A 235 17.52 29.41 7.16
N PRO A 236 18.05 30.44 7.86
CA PRO A 236 18.98 30.23 8.97
C PRO A 236 18.43 29.38 10.12
N ASN A 237 17.11 29.41 10.32
CA ASN A 237 16.42 28.60 11.31
C ASN A 237 15.93 27.24 10.76
N ASP A 238 16.24 26.90 9.51
CA ASP A 238 15.91 25.57 8.96
C ASP A 238 16.88 24.50 9.47
N GLN A 239 16.31 23.38 9.88
CA GLN A 239 16.99 22.13 10.12
C GLN A 239 16.62 21.15 8.99
N LEU A 240 17.62 20.74 8.22
CA LEU A 240 17.46 19.82 7.10
C LEU A 240 17.63 18.38 7.58
N VAL A 241 16.63 17.53 7.34
CA VAL A 241 16.73 16.08 7.54
C VAL A 241 16.55 15.39 6.19
N VAL A 242 17.50 14.56 5.79
CA VAL A 242 17.45 13.82 4.52
C VAL A 242 17.33 12.34 4.80
N VAL A 243 16.36 11.70 4.16
CA VAL A 243 16.02 10.28 4.34
C VAL A 243 16.11 9.53 3.01
N PRO A 244 17.25 8.89 2.69
CA PRO A 244 17.36 8.10 1.46
C PRO A 244 16.41 6.90 1.46
N ARG A 245 15.85 6.55 0.30
CA ARG A 245 14.88 5.44 0.19
C ARG A 245 15.51 4.06 0.47
N HIS A 246 16.80 3.94 0.20
CA HIS A 246 17.55 2.70 0.04
C HIS A 246 18.79 2.66 0.96
N PRO A 247 18.91 1.69 1.88
CA PRO A 247 20.02 1.61 2.84
C PRO A 247 21.41 1.57 2.19
N GLU A 248 21.52 0.93 1.03
CA GLU A 248 22.76 0.86 0.25
C GLU A 248 23.30 2.24 -0.16
N ARG A 249 22.45 3.28 -0.15
CA ARG A 249 22.83 4.66 -0.49
C ARG A 249 23.27 5.51 0.69
N PHE A 250 23.09 5.05 1.94
CA PHE A 250 23.36 5.87 3.13
C PHE A 250 24.79 6.43 3.16
N LEU A 251 25.77 5.62 2.78
CA LEU A 251 27.17 6.06 2.75
C LEU A 251 27.38 7.20 1.75
N ASN A 252 26.93 7.02 0.50
CA ASN A 252 27.14 8.00 -0.57
C ASN A 252 26.41 9.31 -0.30
N VAL A 253 25.16 9.22 0.18
CA VAL A 253 24.40 10.42 0.56
C VAL A 253 25.03 11.13 1.76
N GLY A 254 25.56 10.38 2.74
CA GLY A 254 26.25 10.97 3.89
C GLY A 254 27.51 11.74 3.52
N LEU A 255 28.31 11.24 2.57
CA LEU A 255 29.46 11.97 2.05
C LEU A 255 29.03 13.30 1.40
N PHE A 256 28.02 13.25 0.52
CA PHE A 256 27.46 14.44 -0.12
C PHE A 256 26.93 15.46 0.89
N LEU A 257 26.16 15.02 1.90
CA LEU A 257 25.58 15.92 2.90
C LEU A 257 26.63 16.52 3.84
N SER A 258 27.67 15.77 4.18
CA SER A 258 28.79 16.28 4.98
C SER A 258 29.51 17.40 4.23
N GLU A 259 29.77 17.23 2.93
CA GLU A 259 30.39 18.25 2.09
C GLU A 259 29.47 19.46 1.91
N TYR A 260 28.18 19.24 1.64
CA TYR A 260 27.18 20.28 1.54
C TYR A 260 27.11 21.11 2.84
N ALA A 261 27.05 20.46 4.01
CA ALA A 261 27.00 21.14 5.29
C ALA A 261 28.27 21.96 5.56
N GLN A 262 29.45 21.41 5.24
CA GLN A 262 30.73 22.11 5.37
C GLN A 262 30.77 23.38 4.51
N ASN A 263 30.33 23.29 3.26
CA ASN A 263 30.28 24.43 2.34
C ASN A 263 29.32 25.54 2.80
N GLN A 264 28.32 25.19 3.61
CA GLN A 264 27.34 26.13 4.19
C GLN A 264 27.70 26.57 5.61
N GLY A 265 28.81 26.11 6.18
CA GLY A 265 29.18 26.39 7.59
C GLY A 265 28.20 25.80 8.61
N LYS A 266 27.52 24.70 8.26
CA LYS A 266 26.47 24.05 9.05
C LYS A 266 26.98 22.79 9.76
N ARG A 267 26.41 22.44 10.92
CA ARG A 267 26.74 21.18 11.61
C ARG A 267 26.06 20.00 10.91
N TYR A 268 26.80 18.91 10.70
CA TYR A 268 26.32 17.66 10.10
C TYR A 268 26.28 16.52 11.13
N ALA A 269 25.23 15.70 11.10
CA ALA A 269 25.13 14.48 11.91
C ALA A 269 24.44 13.32 11.16
N CYS A 270 24.73 12.09 11.60
CA CYS A 270 24.01 10.88 11.20
C CYS A 270 23.14 10.42 12.37
N LEU A 271 21.88 10.10 12.10
CA LEU A 271 20.91 9.67 13.10
C LEU A 271 21.31 8.35 13.79
N SER A 272 21.98 7.44 13.07
CA SER A 272 22.49 6.19 13.63
C SER A 272 23.57 6.38 14.72
N LYS A 273 24.33 7.47 14.64
CA LYS A 273 25.43 7.78 15.57
C LYS A 273 24.95 8.68 16.71
N GLN A 274 24.08 9.63 16.38
CA GLN A 274 23.50 10.58 17.30
C GLN A 274 21.99 10.59 17.07
N PRO A 275 21.21 9.82 17.86
CA PRO A 275 19.76 9.70 17.70
C PRO A 275 19.03 10.93 18.27
N THR A 276 19.53 12.13 17.96
CA THR A 276 18.93 13.42 18.32
C THR A 276 18.96 14.34 17.11
N LEU A 277 18.10 15.35 17.11
CA LEU A 277 18.06 16.36 16.06
C LEU A 277 18.87 17.59 16.47
N ASP A 278 20.12 17.38 16.89
CA ASP A 278 21.02 18.45 17.31
C ASP A 278 22.13 18.72 16.27
N ALA A 279 21.72 18.95 15.04
CA ALA A 279 22.57 19.43 13.95
C ALA A 279 21.73 20.22 12.94
N ASP A 280 22.37 20.98 12.05
CA ASP A 280 21.64 21.77 11.04
C ASP A 280 21.31 20.93 9.79
N VAL A 281 22.16 19.93 9.47
CA VAL A 281 21.97 18.96 8.39
C VAL A 281 22.09 17.55 8.96
N ILE A 282 21.07 16.73 8.79
CA ILE A 282 20.97 15.40 9.40
C ILE A 282 20.69 14.37 8.32
N LEU A 283 21.51 13.32 8.27
CA LEU A 283 21.22 12.11 7.52
C LEU A 283 20.45 11.12 8.41
N CYS A 284 19.28 10.70 7.96
CA CYS A 284 18.59 9.53 8.51
C CYS A 284 19.09 8.25 7.82
N ASP A 285 20.10 7.61 8.40
CA ASP A 285 20.71 6.36 7.93
C ASP A 285 20.21 5.12 8.71
N THR A 286 18.97 5.20 9.19
CA THR A 286 18.28 4.13 9.92
C THR A 286 16.91 3.87 9.31
N MET A 287 16.50 2.59 9.34
CA MET A 287 15.20 2.18 8.81
C MET A 287 14.10 2.35 9.84
N GLY A 288 12.94 2.85 9.40
CA GLY A 288 11.74 2.95 10.25
C GLY A 288 11.53 4.28 10.96
N GLU A 289 12.41 5.27 10.76
CA GLU A 289 12.31 6.58 11.42
C GLU A 289 11.43 7.60 10.70
N LEU A 290 11.05 7.32 9.45
CA LEU A 290 10.40 8.32 8.60
C LEU A 290 9.09 8.86 9.18
N ILE A 291 8.28 8.00 9.82
CA ILE A 291 7.06 8.40 10.53
C ILE A 291 7.36 9.34 11.71
N ASN A 292 8.42 9.05 12.47
CA ASN A 292 8.84 9.89 13.60
C ASN A 292 9.30 11.27 13.12
N LEU A 293 9.97 11.33 11.97
CA LEU A 293 10.43 12.57 11.35
C LEU A 293 9.27 13.39 10.76
N TYR A 294 8.26 12.75 10.16
CA TYR A 294 7.07 13.46 9.69
C TYR A 294 6.29 14.12 10.83
N ALA A 295 6.27 13.50 12.02
CA ALA A 295 5.55 14.03 13.17
C ALA A 295 6.05 15.38 13.69
N ILE A 296 7.30 15.74 13.37
CA ILE A 296 7.93 17.00 13.78
C ILE A 296 8.20 17.94 12.59
N ALA A 297 7.95 17.49 11.36
CA ALA A 297 8.26 18.22 10.15
C ALA A 297 7.30 19.41 9.97
N ASP A 298 7.83 20.53 9.48
CA ASP A 298 7.02 21.63 9.00
C ASP A 298 6.79 21.50 7.49
N ILE A 299 7.86 21.14 6.77
CA ILE A 299 7.87 20.98 5.32
C ILE A 299 8.42 19.60 5.00
N VAL A 300 7.74 18.90 4.10
CA VAL A 300 8.22 17.64 3.54
C VAL A 300 8.36 17.79 2.04
N ILE A 301 9.56 17.51 1.51
CA ILE A 301 9.81 17.33 0.09
C ILE A 301 9.91 15.83 -0.15
N LEU A 302 8.88 15.26 -0.76
CA LEU A 302 8.77 13.83 -1.02
C LEU A 302 9.42 13.48 -2.36
N GLY A 303 10.54 12.75 -2.29
CA GLY A 303 11.29 12.26 -3.44
C GLY A 303 10.58 11.14 -4.22
N GLY A 304 11.33 10.52 -5.12
CA GLY A 304 10.87 9.53 -6.08
C GLY A 304 10.03 10.11 -7.21
N SER A 305 10.04 11.43 -7.39
CA SER A 305 9.13 12.14 -8.28
C SER A 305 9.77 13.32 -9.03
N PHE A 306 11.01 13.68 -8.68
CA PHE A 306 11.82 14.65 -9.42
C PHE A 306 12.73 13.99 -10.47
N VAL A 307 12.83 12.65 -10.44
CA VAL A 307 13.53 11.83 -11.44
C VAL A 307 12.56 10.90 -12.15
N GLU A 308 12.90 10.51 -13.37
CA GLU A 308 12.10 9.59 -14.16
C GLU A 308 12.18 8.15 -13.63
N GLY A 309 11.13 7.35 -13.90
CA GLY A 309 11.12 5.90 -13.65
C GLY A 309 10.68 5.45 -12.25
N VAL A 310 10.66 6.32 -11.24
CA VAL A 310 10.25 5.93 -9.86
C VAL A 310 8.74 6.02 -9.64
N GLY A 311 8.12 7.13 -10.03
CA GLY A 311 6.65 7.28 -10.02
C GLY A 311 6.02 7.73 -8.69
N GLY A 312 6.81 8.30 -7.79
CA GLY A 312 6.38 8.89 -6.52
C GLY A 312 6.37 7.91 -5.34
N HIS A 313 6.30 8.49 -4.13
CA HIS A 313 6.15 7.77 -2.88
C HIS A 313 4.82 8.09 -2.19
N ASN A 314 4.54 7.40 -1.09
CA ASN A 314 3.26 7.49 -0.39
C ASN A 314 3.05 8.89 0.23
N PRO A 315 2.11 9.71 -0.27
CA PRO A 315 1.87 11.05 0.27
C PRO A 315 1.01 11.03 1.54
N LEU A 316 0.35 9.90 1.85
CA LEU A 316 -0.57 9.80 2.99
C LEU A 316 0.17 9.87 4.33
N GLU A 317 1.38 9.34 4.40
CA GLU A 317 2.23 9.35 5.60
C GLU A 317 2.54 10.79 6.07
N PRO A 318 3.15 11.66 5.24
CA PRO A 318 3.37 13.04 5.64
C PRO A 318 2.07 13.83 5.82
N ALA A 319 1.06 13.60 4.97
CA ALA A 319 -0.23 14.28 5.08
C ALA A 319 -0.97 14.00 6.40
N PHE A 320 -0.81 12.79 6.96
CA PHE A 320 -1.38 12.44 8.26
C PHE A 320 -0.90 13.36 9.38
N PHE A 321 0.33 13.87 9.30
CA PHE A 321 0.93 14.76 10.30
C PHE A 321 0.69 16.25 10.01
N GLY A 322 -0.04 16.60 8.94
CA GLY A 322 -0.40 17.98 8.66
C GLY A 322 0.81 18.86 8.32
N VAL A 323 1.70 18.36 7.45
CA VAL A 323 2.90 19.07 6.98
C VAL A 323 2.60 19.87 5.71
N LYS A 324 3.42 20.86 5.36
CA LYS A 324 3.43 21.42 4.00
C LYS A 324 4.11 20.40 3.08
N LEU A 325 3.37 19.82 2.13
CA LEU A 325 3.84 18.69 1.34
C LEU A 325 4.14 19.11 -0.10
N ILE A 326 5.40 18.96 -0.51
CA ILE A 326 5.86 19.19 -1.88
C ILE A 326 6.33 17.85 -2.47
N SER A 327 6.02 17.59 -3.73
CA SER A 327 6.55 16.45 -4.49
C SER A 327 6.79 16.87 -5.95
N GLY A 328 7.58 16.10 -6.68
CA GLY A 328 7.79 16.29 -8.10
C GLY A 328 6.57 15.87 -8.92
N ALA A 329 6.53 16.23 -10.21
CA ALA A 329 5.40 15.96 -11.09
C ALA A 329 5.22 14.47 -11.45
N SER A 330 6.27 13.65 -11.34
CA SER A 330 6.27 12.25 -11.77
C SER A 330 5.67 11.30 -10.72
N ILE A 331 4.37 11.45 -10.42
CA ILE A 331 3.64 10.67 -9.40
C ILE A 331 2.79 9.52 -9.97
N PHE A 332 3.10 9.03 -11.17
CA PHE A 332 2.22 8.10 -11.91
C PHE A 332 1.93 6.77 -11.18
N ASN A 333 2.79 6.31 -10.26
CA ASN A 333 2.52 5.10 -9.45
C ASN A 333 1.66 5.39 -8.22
N GLN A 334 1.52 6.66 -7.81
CA GLN A 334 0.85 7.09 -6.57
C GLN A 334 -0.29 8.09 -6.83
N LYS A 335 -0.70 8.30 -8.08
CA LYS A 335 -1.71 9.30 -8.48
C LYS A 335 -2.97 9.26 -7.60
N VAL A 336 -3.54 8.08 -7.39
CA VAL A 336 -4.73 7.87 -6.54
C VAL A 336 -4.49 8.32 -5.09
N LEU A 337 -3.29 8.12 -4.55
CA LEU A 337 -2.97 8.54 -3.18
C LEU A 337 -2.77 10.05 -3.10
N PHE A 338 -2.22 10.69 -4.13
CA PHE A 338 -2.09 12.15 -4.19
C PHE A 338 -3.45 12.83 -4.37
N GLU A 339 -4.37 12.25 -5.15
CA GLU A 339 -5.76 12.73 -5.26
C GLU A 339 -6.51 12.68 -3.91
N ALA A 340 -6.08 11.79 -3.00
CA ALA A 340 -6.60 11.70 -1.64
C ALA A 340 -5.94 12.67 -0.64
N VAL A 341 -4.98 13.49 -1.07
CA VAL A 341 -4.29 14.46 -0.22
C VAL A 341 -4.57 15.88 -0.71
N GLU A 342 -5.37 16.59 0.07
CA GLU A 342 -5.61 18.03 -0.09
C GLU A 342 -4.31 18.81 0.17
N ASN A 343 -4.14 19.90 -0.58
CA ASN A 343 -3.03 20.85 -0.42
C ASN A 343 -1.63 20.23 -0.57
N SER A 344 -1.53 19.05 -1.20
CA SER A 344 -0.24 18.57 -1.70
C SER A 344 0.15 19.34 -2.96
N ILE A 345 1.40 19.78 -3.04
CA ILE A 345 1.91 20.54 -4.18
C ILE A 345 2.76 19.60 -5.03
N THR A 346 2.36 19.41 -6.28
CA THR A 346 3.19 18.72 -7.28
C THR A 346 3.76 19.73 -8.25
N CYS A 347 5.07 19.67 -8.51
CA CYS A 347 5.74 20.67 -9.33
C CYS A 347 6.87 20.05 -10.17
N LYS A 348 7.28 20.77 -11.21
CA LYS A 348 8.55 20.46 -11.86
C LYS A 348 9.70 21.00 -11.02
N ILE A 349 10.91 20.49 -11.26
CA ILE A 349 12.07 20.91 -10.48
C ILE A 349 12.37 22.40 -10.63
N GLU A 350 12.11 22.98 -11.81
CA GLU A 350 12.37 24.40 -12.06
C GLU A 350 11.51 25.34 -11.20
N ASP A 351 10.32 24.87 -10.80
CA ASP A 351 9.37 25.63 -9.99
C ASP A 351 9.58 25.43 -8.48
N LEU A 352 10.36 24.42 -8.08
CA LEU A 352 10.54 24.02 -6.68
C LEU A 352 11.02 25.19 -5.81
N LYS A 353 11.93 26.01 -6.33
CA LYS A 353 12.47 27.17 -5.61
C LYS A 353 11.38 28.17 -5.22
N ASN A 354 10.58 28.59 -6.21
CA ASN A 354 9.52 29.56 -6.00
C ASN A 354 8.46 29.04 -5.03
N ILE A 355 8.12 27.75 -5.13
CA ILE A 355 7.17 27.09 -4.24
C ILE A 355 7.72 26.99 -2.82
N PHE A 356 8.99 26.59 -2.67
CA PHE A 356 9.63 26.47 -1.36
C PHE A 356 9.73 27.83 -0.67
N ASP A 357 10.11 28.88 -1.40
CA ASP A 357 10.25 30.24 -0.87
C ASP A 357 8.89 30.83 -0.40
N SER A 358 7.79 30.43 -1.04
CA SER A 358 6.42 30.87 -0.71
C SER A 358 5.59 29.84 0.08
N ILE A 359 6.23 28.78 0.60
CA ILE A 359 5.51 27.63 1.17
C ILE A 359 4.64 27.97 2.40
N GLU A 360 4.97 29.05 3.10
CA GLU A 360 4.20 29.50 4.26
C GLU A 360 2.78 29.93 3.88
N ASP A 361 2.58 30.44 2.66
CA ASP A 361 1.28 30.89 2.14
C ASP A 361 0.33 29.73 1.81
N TYR A 362 0.86 28.52 1.62
CA TYR A 362 0.06 27.34 1.27
C TYR A 362 -0.53 26.67 2.50
N PRO A 363 -1.77 26.20 2.51
CA PRO A 363 -2.30 25.42 3.64
C PRO A 363 -1.50 24.13 3.88
N LYS A 364 -1.60 23.59 5.10
CA LYS A 364 -1.04 22.28 5.43
C LYS A 364 -1.79 21.19 4.67
N SER A 365 -1.07 20.13 4.30
CA SER A 365 -1.67 18.96 3.67
C SER A 365 -2.61 18.23 4.62
N ALA A 366 -3.67 17.65 4.06
CA ALA A 366 -4.67 16.88 4.80
C ALA A 366 -5.20 15.74 3.93
N ILE A 367 -5.67 14.66 4.54
CA ILE A 367 -6.30 13.56 3.81
C ILE A 367 -7.78 13.91 3.61
N SER A 368 -8.24 14.07 2.36
CA SER A 368 -9.57 14.58 1.97
C SER A 368 -10.74 13.80 2.56
N HIS A 369 -10.50 12.53 2.89
CA HIS A 369 -11.47 11.66 3.55
C HIS A 369 -10.82 10.93 4.72
N ARG A 370 -10.51 11.67 5.79
CA ARG A 370 -10.25 11.10 7.12
C ARG A 370 -11.55 10.56 7.74
N SER A 371 -12.31 9.80 6.97
CA SER A 371 -13.56 9.18 7.39
C SER A 371 -13.26 8.08 8.41
N ASP A 372 -14.15 7.93 9.39
CA ASP A 372 -14.21 6.70 10.16
C ASP A 372 -14.30 5.52 9.18
N ILE A 373 -13.58 4.44 9.44
CA ILE A 373 -13.67 3.21 8.64
C ILE A 373 -14.98 2.45 8.95
N ALA A 374 -15.72 2.84 10.00
CA ALA A 374 -16.97 2.20 10.42
C ALA A 374 -18.05 2.14 9.32
N PRO A 375 -18.37 3.23 8.57
CA PRO A 375 -19.33 3.16 7.47
C PRO A 375 -18.90 2.19 6.36
N LEU A 376 -17.58 2.10 6.09
CA LEU A 376 -17.04 1.14 5.13
C LEU A 376 -17.24 -0.31 5.62
N LEU A 377 -17.01 -0.56 6.92
CA LEU A 377 -17.29 -1.86 7.54
C LEU A 377 -18.77 -2.21 7.47
N GLU A 378 -19.67 -1.28 7.78
CA GLU A 378 -21.13 -1.48 7.69
C GLU A 378 -21.55 -1.85 6.27
N GLN A 379 -21.05 -1.13 5.26
CA GLN A 379 -21.28 -1.45 3.85
C GLN A 379 -20.79 -2.85 3.45
N ILE A 380 -19.61 -3.24 3.94
CA ILE A 380 -19.01 -4.56 3.68
C ILE A 380 -19.86 -5.66 4.34
N LEU A 381 -20.24 -5.48 5.60
CA LEU A 381 -20.95 -6.48 6.40
C LEU A 381 -22.44 -6.57 6.03
N GLY A 382 -23.00 -5.54 5.39
CA GLY A 382 -24.38 -5.54 4.93
C GLY A 382 -25.42 -5.38 6.03
N SER A 383 -25.05 -4.67 7.10
CA SER A 383 -25.93 -4.23 8.19
C SER A 383 -26.88 -3.13 7.77
#